data_AF-A0A9X8VDA6-F1
#
_entry.id   AF-A0A9X8VDA6-F1
#
_cell.length_a   1.000
_cell.length_b   1.000
_cell.length_c   1.000
_cell.angle_alpha   90.00
_cell.angle_beta   90.00
_cell.angle_gamma   90.00
#
_symmetry.space_group_name_H-M   'P 1'
#
loop_
_entity.id
_entity.type
_entity.pdbx_description
1 polymer ?
#
loop_
_entity_poly.entity_id
_entity_poly.type
_entity_poly.pdbx_seq_one_letter_code
_entity_poly.pdbx_strand_id
1 'polypeptide(L)'
;RRFVAPALSALARQYPQLELRLDVSDRLVDLVSEGFDLDIRIGDDIAPNLIARKLADNQRILCASPAYLQRHGVPKNPAELAGRTCLVIKERDHPFGLWRL
;
A
#
# COMPACT_ATOMS: atom_id res chain seq x y z
N ARG A 1 2.56 -3.52 -8.79
CA ARG A 1 2.98 -4.16 -10.07
C ARG A 1 3.74 -5.48 -9.86
N ARG A 2 4.82 -5.54 -9.05
CA ARG A 2 5.66 -6.73 -8.85
C ARG A 2 4.91 -8.05 -8.55
N PHE A 3 3.84 -8.01 -7.77
CA PHE A 3 3.07 -9.21 -7.39
C PHE A 3 1.85 -9.45 -8.29
N VAL A 4 1.08 -8.40 -8.57
CA VAL A 4 -0.18 -8.51 -9.33
C VAL A 4 0.05 -8.81 -10.82
N ALA A 5 1.03 -8.15 -11.47
CA ALA A 5 1.22 -8.30 -12.90
C ALA A 5 1.63 -9.73 -13.31
N PRO A 6 2.54 -10.43 -12.59
CA PRO A 6 2.81 -11.85 -12.86
C PRO A 6 1.58 -12.75 -12.65
N ALA A 7 0.76 -12.48 -11.63
CA ALA A 7 -0.45 -13.25 -11.36
C ALA A 7 -1.48 -13.09 -12.50
N LEU A 8 -1.71 -11.86 -12.97
CA LEU A 8 -2.58 -11.60 -14.13
C LEU A 8 -2.03 -12.25 -15.40
N SER A 9 -0.71 -12.24 -15.60
CA SER A 9 -0.08 -12.92 -16.74
C SER A 9 -0.30 -14.44 -16.69
N ALA A 10 -0.22 -15.06 -15.52
CA ALA A 10 -0.52 -16.47 -15.34
C ALA A 10 -2.01 -16.76 -15.58
N LEU A 11 -2.90 -15.91 -15.06
CA LEU A 11 -4.35 -16.03 -15.24
C LEU A 11 -4.75 -15.93 -16.72
N ALA A 12 -4.19 -14.96 -17.46
CA ALA A 12 -4.43 -14.81 -18.89
C ALA A 12 -4.02 -16.04 -19.70
N ARG A 13 -2.89 -16.67 -19.34
CA ARG A 13 -2.44 -17.93 -19.98
C ARG A 13 -3.37 -19.10 -19.66
N GLN A 14 -3.87 -19.16 -18.43
CA GLN A 14 -4.76 -20.24 -17.99
C GLN A 14 -6.17 -20.10 -18.59
N TYR A 15 -6.64 -18.87 -18.80
CA TYR A 15 -7.97 -18.55 -19.34
C TYR A 15 -7.88 -17.58 -20.52
N PRO A 16 -7.59 -18.06 -21.74
CA PRO A 16 -7.32 -17.19 -22.91
C PRO A 16 -8.49 -16.34 -23.39
N GLN A 17 -9.72 -16.69 -23.01
CA GLN A 17 -10.94 -15.94 -23.35
C GLN A 17 -11.24 -14.80 -22.36
N LEU A 18 -10.50 -14.73 -21.24
CA LEU A 18 -10.70 -13.72 -20.23
C LEU A 18 -10.01 -12.41 -20.64
N GLU A 19 -10.79 -11.34 -20.79
CA GLU A 19 -10.24 -9.99 -20.91
C GLU A 19 -9.82 -9.46 -19.53
N LEU A 20 -8.58 -8.98 -19.44
CA LEU A 20 -8.02 -8.46 -18.19
C LEU A 20 -7.62 -7.00 -18.37
N ARG A 21 -8.19 -6.13 -17.53
CA ARG A 21 -7.79 -4.72 -17.40
C ARG A 21 -7.16 -4.49 -16.03
N LEU A 22 -6.01 -3.82 -16.01
CA LEU A 22 -5.32 -3.44 -14.76
C LEU A 22 -5.16 -1.93 -14.70
N ASP A 23 -5.89 -1.31 -13.77
CA ASP A 23 -5.68 0.08 -13.39
C ASP A 23 -4.88 0.16 -12.08
N VAL A 24 -3.91 1.07 -12.02
CA VAL A 24 -3.06 1.28 -10.83
C VAL A 24 -3.29 2.70 -10.33
N SER A 25 -3.81 2.83 -9.11
CA SER A 25 -4.18 4.12 -8.54
C SER A 25 -4.00 4.14 -7.02
N ASP A 26 -3.59 5.29 -6.50
CA ASP A 26 -3.41 5.53 -5.06
C ASP A 26 -4.70 6.06 -4.38
N ARG A 27 -5.78 6.30 -5.15
CA ARG A 27 -7.07 6.76 -4.60
C ARG A 27 -7.99 5.59 -4.23
N LEU A 28 -8.96 5.87 -3.37
CA LEU A 28 -10.10 4.98 -3.15
C LEU A 28 -10.93 4.89 -4.43
N VAL A 29 -11.26 3.65 -4.82
CA VAL A 29 -12.14 3.35 -5.96
C VAL A 29 -13.45 2.79 -5.44
N ASP A 30 -14.55 3.26 -6.03
CA ASP A 30 -15.86 2.61 -5.87
C ASP A 30 -15.96 1.51 -6.92
N LEU A 31 -15.91 0.25 -6.47
CA LEU A 31 -15.96 -0.92 -7.35
C LEU A 31 -17.21 -0.91 -8.25
N VAL A 32 -18.36 -0.56 -7.69
CA VAL A 32 -19.65 -0.63 -8.39
C VAL A 32 -19.76 0.53 -9.37
N SER A 33 -19.60 1.76 -8.89
CA SER A 33 -19.80 2.95 -9.71
C SER A 33 -18.75 3.10 -10.82
N GLU A 34 -17.55 2.56 -10.62
CA GLU A 34 -16.44 2.68 -11.57
C GLU A 34 -16.24 1.42 -12.43
N GLY A 35 -17.04 0.36 -12.23
CA GLY A 35 -17.01 -0.86 -13.05
C GLY A 35 -15.79 -1.74 -12.81
N PHE A 36 -15.31 -1.83 -11.57
CA PHE A 36 -14.25 -2.76 -11.18
C PHE A 36 -14.85 -4.01 -10.52
N ASP A 37 -14.40 -5.19 -10.95
CA ASP A 37 -14.79 -6.46 -10.32
C ASP A 37 -13.97 -6.76 -9.04
N LEU A 38 -12.75 -6.24 -8.96
CA LEU A 38 -11.80 -6.53 -7.88
C LEU A 38 -10.90 -5.33 -7.59
N ASP A 39 -10.65 -5.07 -6.30
CA ASP A 39 -9.60 -4.16 -5.85
C ASP A 39 -8.60 -4.89 -4.95
N ILE A 40 -7.33 -4.63 -5.20
CA ILE A 40 -6.21 -5.13 -4.40
C ILE A 40 -5.57 -3.91 -3.74
N ARG A 41 -5.81 -3.75 -2.44
CA ARG A 41 -5.36 -2.59 -1.66
C ARG A 41 -4.58 -2.98 -0.41
N ILE A 42 -3.89 -1.99 0.14
CA ILE A 42 -3.25 -2.05 1.46
C ILE A 42 -4.09 -1.18 2.39
N GLY A 43 -4.56 -1.76 3.50
CA GLY A 43 -5.35 -1.07 4.50
C GLY A 43 -6.51 -1.95 5.00
N ASP A 44 -7.11 -1.52 6.11
CA ASP A 44 -8.00 -2.35 6.92
C ASP A 44 -9.43 -1.80 7.00
N ASP A 45 -9.68 -0.60 6.45
CA ASP A 45 -11.03 -0.02 6.41
C ASP A 45 -11.75 -0.44 5.12
N ILE A 46 -12.64 -1.41 5.29
CA ILE A 46 -13.36 -2.05 4.20
C ILE A 46 -14.85 -1.79 4.40
N ALA A 47 -15.47 -1.21 3.37
CA ALA A 47 -16.88 -0.89 3.40
C ALA A 47 -17.72 -2.15 3.71
N PRO A 48 -18.73 -2.09 4.61
CA PRO A 48 -19.47 -3.27 5.07
C PRO A 48 -20.18 -4.06 3.96
N ASN A 49 -20.43 -3.43 2.83
CA ASN A 49 -21.05 -4.02 1.64
C ASN A 49 -20.06 -4.78 0.74
N LEU A 50 -18.78 -4.89 1.13
CA LEU A 50 -17.75 -5.60 0.39
C LEU A 50 -17.32 -6.87 1.13
N ILE A 51 -17.01 -7.92 0.36
CA ILE A 51 -16.36 -9.12 0.86
C ILE A 51 -14.85 -8.95 0.64
N ALA A 52 -14.07 -9.11 1.71
CA ALA A 52 -12.62 -9.00 1.64
C ALA A 52 -11.92 -10.28 2.07
N ARG A 53 -10.76 -10.52 1.45
CA ARG A 53 -9.85 -11.62 1.80
C ARG A 53 -8.45 -11.08 2.01
N LYS A 54 -7.89 -11.34 3.19
CA LYS A 54 -6.49 -11.02 3.49
C LYS A 54 -5.57 -11.81 2.56
N LEU A 55 -4.69 -11.11 1.83
CA LEU A 55 -3.70 -11.72 0.92
C LEU A 55 -2.33 -11.89 1.56
N ALA A 56 -1.86 -10.89 2.31
CA ALA A 56 -0.57 -10.88 2.98
C ALA A 56 -0.52 -9.78 4.06
N ASP A 57 0.47 -9.85 4.94
CA ASP A 57 0.82 -8.75 5.85
C ASP A 57 1.63 -7.67 5.12
N ASN A 58 1.41 -6.40 5.48
CA ASN A 58 2.17 -5.26 4.98
C ASN A 58 3.13 -4.75 6.06
N GLN A 59 4.39 -5.23 6.05
CA GLN A 59 5.40 -4.80 7.01
C GLN A 59 5.99 -3.44 6.64
N ARG A 60 5.83 -2.46 7.53
CA ARG A 60 6.47 -1.14 7.44
C ARG A 60 7.74 -1.13 8.28
N ILE A 61 8.83 -0.60 7.72
CA ILE A 61 10.08 -0.38 8.45
C ILE A 61 10.43 1.10 8.46
N LEU A 62 10.87 1.61 9.60
CA LEU A 62 11.50 2.92 9.70
C LEU A 62 12.93 2.79 9.17
N CYS A 63 13.27 3.59 8.17
CA CYS A 63 14.61 3.59 7.59
C CYS A 63 15.06 5.01 7.25
N ALA A 64 16.38 5.18 7.14
CA ALA A 64 17.00 6.41 6.70
C ALA A 64 18.28 6.07 5.93
N SER A 65 18.74 6.97 5.07
CA SER A 65 20.03 6.78 4.40
C SER A 65 21.18 6.85 5.42
N PRO A 66 22.28 6.11 5.21
CA PRO A 66 23.44 6.18 6.09
C PRO A 66 23.98 7.61 6.26
N ALA A 67 23.99 8.39 5.17
CA ALA A 67 24.43 9.78 5.19
C ALA A 67 23.54 10.68 6.06
N TYR A 68 22.22 10.44 6.10
CA TYR A 68 21.31 11.17 6.99
C TYR A 68 21.60 10.87 8.46
N LEU A 69 21.78 9.59 8.79
CA LEU A 69 22.07 9.14 10.16
C LEU A 69 23.43 9.63 10.67
N GLN A 70 24.44 9.75 9.80
CA GLN A 70 25.74 10.33 10.17
C GLN A 70 25.63 11.82 10.53
N ARG A 71 24.76 12.58 9.84
CA ARG A 71 24.57 14.01 10.08
C ARG A 71 23.65 14.33 11.25
N HIS A 72 22.63 13.50 11.48
CA HIS A 72 21.55 13.77 12.44
C HIS A 72 21.50 12.78 13.61
N GLY A 73 22.40 11.80 13.65
CA GLY A 73 22.41 10.72 14.64
C GLY A 73 21.30 9.69 14.43
N VAL A 74 21.43 8.53 15.06
CA VAL A 74 20.39 7.47 15.06
C VAL A 74 19.37 7.75 16.16
N PRO A 75 18.06 7.87 15.86
CA PRO A 75 17.04 8.04 16.89
C PRO A 75 16.93 6.76 17.72
N LYS A 76 16.89 6.91 19.04
CA LYS A 76 16.78 5.76 19.99
C LYS A 76 15.34 5.42 20.34
N ASN A 77 14.42 6.33 20.11
CA ASN A 77 12.99 6.17 20.38
C ASN A 77 12.16 7.01 19.39
N PRO A 78 10.84 6.75 19.28
CA PRO A 78 9.98 7.46 18.33
C PRO A 78 9.89 8.97 18.58
N ALA A 79 9.97 9.41 19.84
CA ALA A 79 9.84 10.82 20.19
C ALA A 79 11.00 11.66 19.61
N GLU A 80 12.18 11.08 19.44
CA GLU A 80 13.33 11.72 18.80
C GLU A 80 13.15 11.96 17.29
N LEU A 81 12.09 11.43 16.67
CA LEU A 81 11.71 11.78 15.30
C LEU A 81 11.03 13.16 15.23
N ALA A 82 10.51 13.67 16.35
CA ALA A 82 9.95 15.00 16.41
C ALA A 82 11.03 16.04 16.07
N GLY A 83 10.75 16.91 15.11
CA GLY A 83 11.70 17.92 14.63
C GLY A 83 12.72 17.41 13.60
N ARG A 84 12.65 16.14 13.19
CA ARG A 84 13.45 15.59 12.09
C ARG A 84 12.67 15.63 10.78
N THR A 85 13.39 15.64 9.64
CA THR A 85 12.78 15.51 8.33
C THR A 85 12.31 14.07 8.13
N CYS A 86 10.99 13.86 8.18
CA CYS A 86 10.37 12.56 7.97
C CYS A 86 9.65 12.53 6.62
N LEU A 87 9.94 11.50 5.82
CA LEU A 87 9.17 11.19 4.61
C LEU A 87 8.11 10.16 4.98
N VAL A 88 6.84 10.53 4.81
CA VAL A 88 5.70 9.70 5.21
C VAL A 88 5.03 9.12 3.97
N ILE A 89 4.71 7.84 4.02
CA ILE A 89 3.89 7.20 2.98
C ILE A 89 2.44 7.62 3.24
N LYS A 90 1.80 8.22 2.25
CA LYS A 90 0.37 8.47 2.29
C LYS A 90 -0.35 7.15 1.99
N GLU A 91 -1.01 6.60 3.00
CA GLU A 91 -1.89 5.45 2.81
C GLU A 91 -3.29 5.92 2.44
N ARG A 92 -4.04 5.05 1.75
CA ARG A 92 -5.36 5.36 1.22
C ARG A 92 -6.40 5.60 2.32
N ASP A 93 -6.26 4.89 3.43
CA ASP A 93 -7.29 4.78 4.47
C ASP A 93 -6.82 5.35 5.83
N HIS A 94 -5.59 5.86 5.90
CA HIS A 94 -5.01 6.40 7.14
C HIS A 94 -4.74 7.90 7.04
N PRO A 95 -4.87 8.65 8.15
CA PRO A 95 -4.51 10.07 8.16
C PRO A 95 -3.04 10.26 7.80
N PHE A 96 -2.77 11.28 7.00
CA PHE A 96 -1.41 11.64 6.63
C PHE A 96 -0.61 12.08 7.87
N GLY A 97 0.63 11.60 7.99
CA GLY A 97 1.55 12.02 9.05
C GLY A 97 1.44 11.24 10.37
N LEU A 98 0.54 10.25 10.46
CA LEU A 98 0.44 9.39 11.64
C LEU A 98 1.41 8.19 11.52
N TRP A 99 2.36 8.11 12.45
CA TRP A 99 3.25 6.96 12.60
C TRP A 99 2.74 6.07 13.74
N ARG A 100 2.54 4.77 13.45
CA ARG A 100 2.32 3.74 14.48
C ARG A 100 3.51 2.80 14.43
N LEU A 101 4.24 2.69 15.54
CA LEU A 101 5.35 1.74 15.74
C LEU A 101 4.88 0.56 16.58
#